data_AF-A0A1D1VFH2-F1
#
_entry.id   AF-A0A1D1VFH2-F1
#
_cell.length_a   1.000
_cell.length_b   1.000
_cell.length_c   1.000
_cell.angle_alpha   90.00
_cell.angle_beta   90.00
_cell.angle_gamma   90.00
#
_symmetry.space_group_name_H-M   'P 1'
#
loop_
_entity.id
_entity.type
_entity.pdbx_description
1 polymer ?
#
loop_
_entity_poly.entity_id
_entity_poly.type
_entity_poly.pdbx_seq_one_letter_code
_entity_poly.pdbx_strand_id
1 'polypeptide(L)'
;MELYRMLSVILSTFRIFAQLMAEPVPSTKQCTEDWRNRRANPEYGVPVCDSKGDYALSQYTSGSPNAYCTDKKGNVVKKFDITSALRRKPAREKYCADLQGIPYETPKEDTLFGFPVSFI
;
A
#
# COMPACT_ATOMS: atom_id res chain seq x y z
N MET A 1 -26.40 -21.05 -47.33
CA MET A 1 -25.12 -21.52 -46.74
C MET A 1 -24.10 -20.41 -46.54
N GLU A 2 -24.17 -19.27 -47.25
CA GLU A 2 -23.20 -18.16 -47.14
C GLU A 2 -23.26 -17.38 -45.80
N LEU A 3 -24.44 -17.31 -45.16
CA LEU A 3 -24.62 -16.57 -43.90
C LEU A 3 -23.76 -17.14 -42.74
N TYR A 4 -23.54 -18.46 -42.74
CA TYR A 4 -22.80 -19.15 -41.68
C TYR A 4 -21.29 -18.87 -41.76
N ARG A 5 -20.77 -18.63 -42.97
CA ARG A 5 -19.36 -18.29 -43.18
C ARG A 5 -19.06 -16.88 -42.67
N MET A 6 -19.96 -15.92 -42.89
CA MET A 6 -19.79 -14.56 -42.35
C MET A 6 -19.88 -14.53 -40.82
N LEU A 7 -20.84 -15.25 -40.21
CA LEU A 7 -20.95 -15.30 -38.75
C LEU A 7 -19.72 -15.92 -38.07
N SER A 8 -19.12 -16.95 -38.69
CA SER A 8 -17.92 -17.61 -38.19
C SER A 8 -16.70 -16.67 -38.16
N VAL A 9 -16.53 -15.85 -39.21
CA VAL A 9 -15.44 -14.87 -39.28
C VAL A 9 -15.63 -13.77 -38.24
N ILE A 10 -16.85 -13.28 -38.05
CA ILE A 10 -17.17 -12.26 -37.05
C ILE A 10 -16.95 -12.80 -35.63
N LEU A 11 -17.41 -14.01 -35.32
CA LEU A 11 -17.20 -14.61 -33.99
C LEU A 11 -15.71 -14.90 -33.70
N SER A 12 -14.92 -15.23 -34.72
CA SER A 12 -13.48 -15.44 -34.60
C SER A 12 -12.72 -14.15 -34.27
N THR A 13 -13.05 -13.04 -34.94
CA THR A 13 -12.43 -11.73 -34.65
C THR A 13 -12.83 -11.19 -33.28
N PHE A 14 -14.06 -11.44 -32.83
CA PHE A 14 -14.49 -11.09 -31.47
C PHE A 14 -13.69 -11.82 -30.37
N ARG A 15 -13.32 -13.09 -30.58
CA ARG A 15 -12.48 -13.83 -29.62
C ARG A 15 -11.07 -13.25 -29.48
N ILE A 16 -10.48 -12.82 -30.59
CA ILE A 16 -9.15 -12.21 -30.60
C ILE A 16 -9.19 -10.86 -29.87
N PHE A 17 -10.21 -10.05 -30.11
CA PHE A 17 -10.40 -8.76 -29.41
C PHE A 17 -10.61 -8.93 -27.90
N ALA A 18 -11.33 -9.97 -27.46
CA ALA A 18 -11.53 -10.23 -26.03
C ALA A 18 -10.24 -10.62 -25.30
N GLN A 19 -9.28 -11.26 -25.99
CA GLN A 19 -7.97 -11.61 -25.40
C GLN A 19 -7.01 -10.41 -25.35
N LEU A 20 -7.12 -9.46 -26.27
CA LEU A 20 -6.35 -8.20 -26.25
C LEU A 20 -6.82 -7.21 -25.16
N MET A 21 -8.07 -7.29 -24.72
CA MET A 21 -8.60 -6.45 -23.63
C MET A 21 -8.34 -7.05 -22.23
N ALA A 22 -7.72 -8.23 -22.16
CA ALA A 22 -7.27 -8.85 -20.91
C ALA A 22 -5.80 -8.49 -20.62
N GLU A 23 -5.42 -7.23 -20.85
CA GLU A 23 -4.17 -6.72 -20.28
C GLU A 23 -4.35 -6.64 -18.75
N PRO A 24 -3.45 -7.23 -17.95
CA PRO A 24 -3.48 -7.03 -16.51
C PRO A 24 -3.33 -5.54 -16.24
N VAL A 25 -4.36 -4.92 -15.66
CA VAL A 25 -4.38 -3.49 -15.33
C VAL A 25 -3.03 -3.10 -14.69
N PRO A 26 -2.17 -2.32 -15.38
CA PRO A 26 -0.85 -2.03 -14.87
C PRO A 26 -0.98 -0.94 -13.80
N SER A 27 -1.18 -1.36 -12.56
CA SER A 27 -0.74 -0.72 -11.30
C SER A 27 -1.71 -1.02 -10.16
N THR A 28 -1.64 -2.24 -9.63
CA THR A 28 -1.85 -2.35 -8.19
C THR A 28 -0.52 -1.98 -7.56
N LYS A 29 -0.48 -0.84 -6.89
CA LYS A 29 0.76 -0.23 -6.38
C LYS A 29 1.64 -1.24 -5.64
N GLN A 30 2.95 -1.08 -5.77
CA GLN A 30 3.99 -2.00 -5.28
C GLN A 30 3.75 -2.45 -3.83
N CYS A 31 3.35 -1.53 -2.93
CA CYS A 31 3.08 -1.87 -1.53
C CYS A 31 1.91 -2.85 -1.38
N THR A 32 0.82 -2.66 -2.11
CA THR A 32 -0.37 -3.53 -2.04
C THR A 32 -0.06 -4.94 -2.51
N GLU A 33 0.77 -5.06 -3.55
CA GLU A 33 1.21 -6.36 -4.07
C GLU A 33 2.19 -7.04 -3.10
N ASP A 34 3.16 -6.30 -2.56
CA ASP A 34 4.07 -6.80 -1.54
C ASP A 34 3.35 -7.20 -0.25
N TRP A 35 2.30 -6.47 0.12
CA TRP A 35 1.41 -6.83 1.22
C TRP A 35 0.70 -8.16 0.96
N ARG A 36 0.12 -8.34 -0.23
CA ARG A 36 -0.59 -9.57 -0.62
C ARG A 36 0.36 -10.77 -0.56
N ASN A 37 1.57 -10.62 -1.10
CA ASN A 37 2.56 -11.69 -1.15
C ASN A 37 3.13 -12.03 0.23
N ARG A 38 3.38 -11.03 1.09
CA ARG A 38 3.95 -11.25 2.44
C ARG A 38 2.92 -11.63 3.49
N ARG A 39 1.64 -11.35 3.28
CA ARG A 39 0.57 -11.81 4.18
C ARG A 39 0.49 -13.33 4.22
N ALA A 40 0.78 -14.01 3.11
CA ALA A 40 0.81 -15.46 3.03
C ALA A 40 2.06 -16.09 3.68
N ASN A 41 3.16 -15.32 3.80
CA ASN A 41 4.39 -15.76 4.46
C ASN A 41 5.03 -14.58 5.25
N PRO A 42 4.69 -14.42 6.55
CA PRO A 42 5.05 -13.25 7.33
C PRO A 42 6.50 -13.21 7.83
N GLU A 43 7.40 -14.04 7.30
CA GLU A 43 8.80 -14.15 7.72
C GLU A 43 9.54 -12.79 7.73
N TYR A 44 9.16 -11.87 6.83
CA TYR A 44 9.76 -10.54 6.69
C TYR A 44 8.88 -9.37 7.18
N GLY A 45 7.76 -9.67 7.84
CA GLY A 45 6.77 -8.68 8.26
C GLY A 45 5.89 -8.16 7.11
N VAL A 46 4.66 -7.79 7.45
CA VAL A 46 3.68 -7.27 6.48
C VAL A 46 3.87 -5.75 6.38
N PRO A 47 4.13 -5.19 5.19
CA PRO A 47 4.32 -3.75 5.01
C PRO A 47 3.01 -3.00 5.31
N VAL A 48 3.10 -1.75 5.73
CA VAL A 48 1.95 -0.86 5.90
C VAL A 48 1.87 0.05 4.68
N CYS A 49 0.72 0.04 4.03
CA CYS A 49 0.46 0.90 2.87
C CYS A 49 -0.39 2.10 3.26
N ASP A 50 -0.19 3.22 2.58
CA ASP A 50 -1.04 4.41 2.70
C ASP A 50 -2.36 4.24 1.93
N SER A 51 -3.25 5.24 2.02
CA SER A 51 -4.54 5.23 1.32
C SER A 51 -4.41 5.28 -0.21
N LYS A 52 -3.23 5.61 -0.74
CA LYS A 52 -2.93 5.64 -2.18
C LYS A 52 -2.30 4.32 -2.65
N GLY A 53 -2.05 3.38 -1.75
CA GLY A 53 -1.37 2.12 -2.03
C GLY A 53 0.16 2.24 -2.11
N ASP A 54 0.74 3.39 -1.76
CA ASP A 54 2.19 3.53 -1.62
C ASP A 54 2.65 3.02 -0.24
N TYR A 55 3.94 2.83 -0.04
CA TYR A 55 4.48 2.51 1.28
C TYR A 55 4.23 3.66 2.26
N ALA A 56 3.66 3.34 3.44
CA ALA A 56 3.53 4.30 4.51
C ALA A 56 4.91 4.79 4.97
N LEU A 57 5.03 6.06 5.37
CA LEU A 57 6.31 6.67 5.73
C LEU A 57 7.01 5.97 6.89
N SER A 58 6.24 5.42 7.84
CA SER A 58 6.76 4.61 8.93
C SER A 58 6.29 3.17 8.80
N GLN A 59 7.22 2.24 8.82
CA GLN A 59 6.99 0.81 8.86
C GLN A 59 7.30 0.28 10.26
N TYR A 60 6.52 -0.71 10.69
CA TYR A 60 6.65 -1.34 11.99
C TYR A 60 6.37 -2.84 11.85
N THR A 61 7.23 -3.65 12.45
CA THR A 61 7.02 -5.10 12.51
C THR A 61 6.29 -5.43 13.79
N SER A 62 5.10 -6.04 13.68
CA SER A 62 4.33 -6.47 14.85
C SER A 62 5.16 -7.34 15.78
N GLY A 63 5.19 -6.99 17.08
CA GLY A 63 5.93 -7.72 18.10
C GLY A 63 7.43 -7.39 18.16
N SER A 64 7.94 -6.51 17.29
CA SER A 64 9.31 -6.03 17.34
C SER A 64 9.37 -4.60 17.88
N PRO A 65 10.34 -4.24 18.74
CA PRO A 65 10.59 -2.84 19.06
C PRO A 65 11.19 -2.06 17.87
N ASN A 66 11.53 -2.74 16.77
CA ASN A 66 12.13 -2.11 15.61
C ASN A 66 11.08 -1.51 14.67
N ALA A 67 11.31 -0.25 14.30
CA ALA A 67 10.58 0.45 13.25
C ALA A 67 11.58 1.11 12.29
N TYR A 68 11.08 1.52 11.13
CA TYR A 68 11.91 2.17 10.13
C TYR A 68 11.10 3.11 9.25
N CYS A 69 11.75 4.18 8.79
CA CYS A 69 11.20 5.09 7.82
C CYS A 69 11.41 4.53 6.42
N THR A 70 10.41 4.61 5.56
CA THR A 70 10.49 4.26 4.14
C THR A 70 10.10 5.42 3.26
N ASP A 71 10.67 5.46 2.05
CA ASP A 71 10.14 6.27 0.97
C ASP A 71 8.88 5.61 0.36
N LYS A 72 8.24 6.30 -0.60
CA LYS A 72 7.03 5.77 -1.28
C LYS A 72 7.27 4.50 -2.10
N LYS A 73 8.54 4.19 -2.41
CA LYS A 73 8.95 3.00 -3.18
C LYS A 73 9.27 1.81 -2.27
N GLY A 74 9.32 2.00 -0.96
CA GLY A 74 9.65 0.96 0.02
C GLY A 74 11.14 0.88 0.39
N ASN A 75 11.97 1.85 -0.04
CA ASN A 75 13.37 1.90 0.37
C ASN A 75 13.49 2.39 1.81
N VAL A 76 14.34 1.74 2.60
CA VAL A 76 14.59 2.12 3.99
C VAL A 76 15.45 3.38 4.04
N VAL A 77 14.91 4.44 4.63
CA VAL A 77 15.61 5.72 4.84
C VAL A 77 16.35 5.71 6.18
N LYS A 78 15.70 5.24 7.25
CA LYS A 78 16.28 5.24 8.61
C LYS A 78 15.63 4.19 9.49
N LYS A 79 16.41 3.45 10.27
CA LYS A 79 15.91 2.51 11.31
C LYS A 79 15.90 3.21 12.67
N PHE A 80 14.90 2.89 13.51
CA PHE A 80 14.74 3.43 14.86
C PHE A 80 13.96 2.46 15.75
N ASP A 81 13.99 2.68 17.07
CA ASP A 81 13.31 1.83 18.05
C ASP A 81 12.04 2.55 18.59
N ILE A 82 10.92 1.83 18.71
CA ILE A 82 9.63 2.34 19.22
C ILE A 82 9.55 2.44 20.75
N THR A 83 10.59 2.05 21.47
CA THR A 83 10.76 2.33 22.91
C THR A 83 10.99 3.81 23.21
N SER A 84 11.25 4.61 22.18
CA SER A 84 11.39 6.07 22.27
C SER A 84 10.04 6.80 22.27
N ALA A 85 10.05 8.14 22.28
CA ALA A 85 8.85 8.99 22.15
C ALA A 85 8.03 8.73 20.85
N LEU A 86 8.56 7.88 19.96
CA LEU A 86 7.99 7.47 18.69
C LEU A 86 7.11 6.20 18.80
N ARG A 87 6.53 5.91 19.97
CA ARG A 87 5.59 4.78 20.11
C ARG A 87 4.23 5.04 19.44
N ARG A 88 3.81 6.30 19.35
CA ARG A 88 2.52 6.67 18.71
C ARG A 88 2.69 6.84 17.21
N LYS A 89 1.73 6.33 16.42
CA LYS A 89 1.71 6.44 14.95
C LYS A 89 1.95 7.88 14.45
N PRO A 90 1.23 8.92 14.92
CA PRO A 90 1.45 10.28 14.40
C PRO A 90 2.84 10.82 14.71
N ALA A 91 3.44 10.47 15.86
CA ALA A 91 4.79 10.89 16.20
C ALA A 91 5.84 10.25 15.26
N ARG A 92 5.67 8.96 14.92
CA ARG A 92 6.55 8.27 13.96
C ARG A 92 6.45 8.84 12.56
N GLU A 93 5.24 9.05 12.07
CA GLU A 93 5.04 9.55 10.71
C GLU A 93 5.59 10.97 10.56
N LYS A 94 5.37 11.83 11.57
CA LYS A 94 5.99 13.17 11.60
C LYS A 94 7.52 13.08 11.55
N TYR A 95 8.12 12.25 12.40
CA TYR A 95 9.57 12.06 12.40
C TYR A 95 10.12 11.60 11.04
N CYS A 96 9.45 10.63 10.40
CA CYS A 96 9.85 10.15 9.07
C CYS A 96 9.61 11.17 7.96
N ALA A 97 8.61 12.04 8.10
CA ALA A 97 8.35 13.13 7.17
C ALA A 97 9.40 14.24 7.30
N ASP A 98 9.74 14.64 8.53
CA ASP A 98 10.77 15.64 8.84
C ASP A 98 12.14 15.22 8.26
N LEU A 99 12.51 13.95 8.41
CA LEU A 99 13.75 13.39 7.83
C LEU A 99 13.81 13.48 6.30
N GLN A 100 12.65 13.47 5.64
CA GLN A 100 12.53 13.47 4.18
C GLN A 100 12.14 14.84 3.61
N GLY A 101 11.96 15.86 4.46
CA GLY A 101 11.49 17.18 4.04
C GLY A 101 10.07 17.17 3.48
N ILE A 102 9.25 16.19 3.87
CA ILE A 102 7.87 16.05 3.39
C ILE A 102 6.97 16.85 4.34
N PRO A 103 6.08 17.72 3.82
CA PRO A 103 5.09 18.38 4.67
C PRO A 103 4.18 17.34 5.32
N TYR A 104 4.17 17.28 6.65
CA TYR A 104 3.30 16.40 7.42
C TYR A 104 2.11 17.19 7.95
N GLU A 105 0.93 16.84 7.46
CA GLU A 105 -0.32 17.26 8.09
C GLU A 105 -0.65 16.27 9.21
N THR A 106 -0.65 16.77 10.44
CA THR A 106 -1.15 15.97 11.57
C THR A 106 -2.59 15.55 11.26
N PRO A 107 -2.91 14.25 11.31
CA PRO A 107 -4.29 13.81 11.26
C PRO A 107 -5.05 14.58 12.34
N LYS A 108 -6.10 15.30 11.96
CA LYS A 108 -7.03 15.84 12.97
C LYS A 108 -7.51 14.62 13.75
N GLU A 109 -7.30 14.61 15.06
CA GLU A 109 -7.90 13.58 15.90
C GLU A 109 -9.40 13.62 15.61
N ASP A 110 -9.92 12.58 14.96
CA ASP A 110 -11.35 12.42 14.75
C ASP A 110 -11.95 12.29 16.14
N THR A 111 -12.38 13.43 16.67
CA THR A 111 -13.10 13.55 17.93
C THR A 111 -14.49 13.03 17.66
N LEU A 112 -14.68 11.71 17.69
CA LEU A 112 -16.01 11.14 17.82
C LEU A 112 -16.52 11.57 19.21
N PHE A 113 -17.44 12.55 19.24
CA PHE A 113 -18.07 13.07 20.45
C PHE A 113 -17.15 13.79 21.45
N GLY A 114 -16.06 14.42 21.00
CA GLY A 114 -15.21 15.22 21.90
C GLY A 114 -14.33 14.42 22.87
N PHE A 115 -14.22 13.11 22.69
CA PHE A 115 -13.28 12.26 23.41
C PHE A 115 -12.15 11.80 22.47
N PRO A 116 -10.88 11.83 22.92
CA PRO A 116 -9.78 11.32 22.13
C PRO A 116 -9.93 9.79 21.99
N VAL A 117 -10.18 9.32 20.77
CA VAL A 117 -10.29 7.88 20.47
C VAL A 117 -8.88 7.29 20.49
N SER A 118 -8.44 6.84 21.67
CA SER A 118 -7.25 6.00 21.78
C SER A 118 -7.63 4.59 21.33
N PHE A 119 -7.22 4.19 20.11
CA PHE A 119 -7.26 2.80 19.70
C PHE A 119 -6.28 2.02 20.58
N ILE A 120 -6.82 1.22 21.50
CA ILE A 120 -6.12 0.29 22.41
C ILE A 120 -5.56 -0.87 21.59
#